data_AF-A0A0M3JQF0-F1
#
_entry.id   AF-A0A0M3JQF0-F1
#
_cell.length_a   1.000
_cell.length_b   1.000
_cell.length_c   1.000
_cell.angle_alpha   90.00
_cell.angle_beta   90.00
_cell.angle_gamma   90.00
#
_symmetry.space_group_name_H-M   'P 1'
#
loop_
_entity.id
_entity.type
_entity.pdbx_description
1 polymer ?
#
loop_
_entity_poly.entity_id
_entity_poly.type
_entity_poly.pdbx_seq_one_letter_code
_entity_poly.pdbx_strand_id
1 'polypeptide(L)' 'LQKAPHTQAVVTSSKWDRPYSREMAAFPKPWCAFKVWPTVGRIDDQFGDQHLFCACPPMATYR' A
#
# COMPACT_ATOMS: atom_id res chain seq x y z
N LEU A 1 -5.86 -11.80 -7.86
CA LEU A 1 -5.47 -10.96 -6.70
C LEU A 1 -4.30 -10.05 -7.07
N GLN A 2 -4.51 -8.97 -7.84
CA GLN A 2 -3.39 -8.14 -8.36
C GLN A 2 -3.11 -6.87 -7.54
N LYS A 3 -4.04 -6.47 -6.67
CA LYS A 3 -4.11 -5.12 -6.10
C LYS A 3 -3.77 -5.04 -4.62
N ALA A 4 -3.30 -6.14 -4.03
CA ALA A 4 -2.73 -6.18 -2.69
C ALA A 4 -1.25 -5.73 -2.73
N PRO A 5 -0.70 -5.21 -1.62
CA PRO A 5 -1.37 -4.92 -0.34
C PRO A 5 -2.23 -3.64 -0.38
N HIS A 6 -3.19 -3.53 0.54
CA HIS A 6 -4.07 -2.37 0.69
C HIS A 6 -3.67 -1.53 1.90
N THR A 7 -3.10 -0.34 1.64
CA THR A 7 -2.70 0.60 2.69
C THR A 7 -3.92 1.30 3.31
N GLN A 8 -3.73 1.88 4.50
CA GLN A 8 -4.76 2.68 5.15
C GLN A 8 -5.25 3.79 4.23
N ALA A 9 -4.32 4.55 3.62
CA ALA A 9 -4.64 5.66 2.72
C ALA A 9 -5.50 5.23 1.52
N VAL A 10 -5.25 4.05 0.94
CA VAL A 10 -6.06 3.54 -0.18
C VAL A 10 -7.47 3.17 0.28
N VAL A 11 -7.62 2.59 1.46
CA VAL A 11 -8.92 2.14 1.98
C VAL A 11 -9.76 3.31 2.52
N THR A 12 -9.13 4.33 3.10
CA THR A 12 -9.80 5.52 3.64
C THR A 12 -9.99 6.64 2.61
N SER A 13 -9.44 6.51 1.41
CA SER A 13 -9.63 7.44 0.30
C SER A 13 -11.12 7.75 0.05
N SER A 14 -11.43 8.99 -0.35
CA SER A 14 -12.79 9.38 -0.77
C SER A 14 -13.22 8.66 -2.05
N LYS A 15 -12.27 8.32 -2.91
CA LYS A 15 -12.51 7.63 -4.19
C LYS A 15 -12.21 6.15 -4.08
N TRP A 16 -13.13 5.31 -4.55
CA TRP A 16 -12.97 3.86 -4.60
C TRP A 16 -13.39 3.32 -5.97
N ASP A 17 -12.40 3.10 -6.84
CA ASP A 17 -12.60 2.64 -8.22
C ASP A 17 -12.07 1.20 -8.37
N ARG A 18 -12.73 0.27 -7.67
CA ARG A 18 -12.36 -1.15 -7.66
C ARG A 18 -13.63 -1.99 -7.67
N PRO A 19 -13.67 -3.12 -8.41
CA PRO A 19 -14.87 -3.95 -8.54
C PRO A 19 -15.14 -4.84 -7.30
N TYR A 20 -14.59 -4.50 -6.15
CA TYR A 20 -14.74 -5.21 -4.88
C TYR A 20 -14.77 -4.21 -3.73
N SER A 21 -15.38 -4.58 -2.61
CA SER A 21 -15.61 -3.66 -1.50
C SER A 21 -14.34 -3.38 -0.67
N ARG A 22 -14.39 -2.33 0.15
CA ARG A 22 -13.31 -1.97 1.08
C ARG A 22 -13.15 -3.02 2.17
N GLU A 23 -14.24 -3.62 2.61
CA GLU A 23 -14.28 -4.70 3.59
C GLU A 23 -13.58 -5.93 3.04
N MET A 24 -13.84 -6.31 1.79
CA MET A 24 -13.12 -7.41 1.15
C MET A 24 -11.62 -7.12 1.02
N ALA A 25 -11.24 -5.85 0.84
CA ALA A 25 -9.84 -5.44 0.75
C ALA A 25 -9.11 -5.44 2.11
N ALA A 26 -9.74 -4.89 3.15
CA ALA A 26 -9.10 -4.59 4.43
C ALA A 26 -9.41 -5.62 5.52
N PHE A 27 -10.59 -6.25 5.47
CA PHE A 27 -11.15 -7.16 6.48
C PHE A 27 -11.71 -8.45 5.84
N PRO A 28 -10.92 -9.20 5.04
CA PRO A 28 -11.43 -10.37 4.31
C PRO A 28 -11.82 -11.55 5.20
N LYS A 29 -11.41 -11.55 6.48
CA LYS A 29 -11.66 -12.62 7.46
C LYS A 29 -12.02 -12.02 8.82
N PRO A 30 -12.81 -12.71 9.67
CA PRO A 30 -13.28 -12.17 10.95
C PRO A 30 -12.16 -11.75 11.91
N TRP A 31 -11.04 -12.47 11.93
CA TRP A 31 -9.89 -12.16 12.81
C TRP A 31 -9.08 -10.95 12.35
N CYS A 32 -9.33 -10.41 11.15
CA CYS A 32 -8.67 -9.19 10.66
C CYS A 32 -9.15 -7.91 11.37
N ALA A 33 -10.06 -8.01 12.34
CA ALA A 33 -10.49 -6.91 13.20
C ALA A 33 -9.32 -6.28 13.97
N PHE A 34 -8.33 -7.09 14.40
CA PHE A 34 -7.05 -6.59 14.89
C PHE A 34 -6.17 -6.20 13.71
N LYS A 35 -6.38 -4.98 13.24
CA LYS A 35 -5.84 -4.53 11.96
C LYS A 35 -4.38 -4.08 12.08
N VAL A 36 -3.50 -4.77 11.36
CA VAL A 36 -2.18 -4.26 10.99
C VAL A 36 -2.26 -3.70 9.57
N TRP A 37 -1.82 -2.45 9.41
CA TRP A 37 -1.83 -1.77 8.12
C TRP A 37 -0.50 -1.94 7.41
N PRO A 38 -0.50 -2.38 6.14
CA PRO A 38 0.61 -2.13 5.24
C PRO A 38 0.82 -0.63 5.12
N THR A 39 2.05 -0.16 5.39
CA THR A 39 2.39 1.27 5.34
C THR A 39 2.59 1.77 3.91
N VAL A 40 3.00 0.88 3.00
CA VAL A 40 3.24 1.17 1.59
C VAL A 40 2.50 0.18 0.69
N GLY A 41 2.31 0.57 -0.57
CA GLY A 41 1.73 -0.28 -1.61
C GLY A 41 2.69 -1.39 -2.05
N ARG A 42 2.36 -2.05 -3.16
CA ARG A 42 3.27 -3.01 -3.81
C ARG A 42 4.53 -2.27 -4.26
N ILE A 43 5.69 -2.84 -3.96
CA ILE A 43 7.01 -2.31 -4.34
C ILE A 43 7.18 -2.43 -5.87
N ASP A 44 7.87 -1.46 -6.46
CA ASP A 44 8.33 -1.51 -7.85
C ASP A 44 9.78 -2.00 -7.86
N ASP A 45 9.95 -3.30 -8.12
CA ASP A 45 11.24 -3.96 -8.08
C ASP A 45 12.16 -3.47 -9.20
N GLN A 46 11.62 -3.32 -10.42
CA GLN A 46 12.40 -2.91 -11.58
C GLN A 46 12.95 -1.50 -11.44
N PHE A 47 12.16 -0.56 -10.89
CA PHE A 47 12.63 0.80 -10.66
C PHE A 47 13.83 0.83 -9.71
N GLY A 48 13.80 0.03 -8.64
CA GLY A 48 14.88 -0.08 -7.66
C GLY A 48 16.19 -0.60 -8.26
N ASP A 49 16.09 -1.62 -9.14
CA ASP A 49 17.25 -2.19 -9.82
C ASP A 49 17.88 -1.21 -10.83
N GLN A 50 17.06 -0.39 -11.48
CA GLN A 50 17.52 0.62 -12.46
C GLN A 50 18.07 1.89 -11.80
N HIS A 51 17.62 2.23 -10.59
CA HIS A 51 17.98 3.45 -9.87
C HIS A 51 18.52 3.11 -8.48
N LEU A 52 19.74 2.57 -8.44
CA LEU A 52 20.33 2.07 -7.21
C LEU A 52 20.69 3.21 -6.23
N PHE A 53 19.89 3.35 -5.18
CA PHE A 53 20.13 4.28 -4.07
C PHE A 53 20.22 3.52 -2.74
N CYS A 54 21.44 3.39 -2.21
CA CYS A 54 21.73 2.61 -0.99
C CYS A 54 22.06 3.49 0.23
N ALA A 55 21.79 4.79 0.16
CA ALA A 55 21.95 5.73 1.26
C ALA A 55 20.65 6.50 1.49
N CYS A 56 20.49 7.07 2.68
CA CYS A 56 19.32 7.88 2.99
C CYS A 56 19.25 9.09 2.02
N PRO A 57 18.14 9.26 1.26
CA PRO A 57 17.98 10.44 0.44
C PRO A 57 17.83 11.69 1.31
N PRO A 58 18.08 12.90 0.76
CA PRO A 58 17.90 14.14 1.49
C PRO A 58 16.48 14.29 2.03
N MET A 59 16.31 14.87 3.22
CA MET A 59 14.99 15.06 3.84
C MET A 59 14.00 15.83 2.96
N ALA A 60 14.50 16.71 2.08
CA ALA A 60 13.68 17.44 1.11
C ALA A 60 12.93 16.53 0.13
N THR A 61 13.39 15.29 -0.08
CA THR A 61 12.80 14.31 -1.01
C THR A 61 11.50 13.69 -0.50
N TYR A 62 11.23 13.76 0.81
CA TYR A 62 10.05 13.16 1.45
C TYR A 62 8.86 14.11 1.59
N ARG A 63 8.93 15.31 0.99
CA ARG A 63 7.86 16.32 1.04
C ARG A 63 6.87 16.17 -0.10
#